data_AF-A0A6V8D2Y4-F1
#
_entry.id   AF-A0A6V8D2Y4-F1
#
_cell.length_a   1.000
_cell.length_b   1.000
_cell.length_c   1.000
_cell.angle_alpha   90.00
_cell.angle_beta   90.00
_cell.angle_gamma   90.00
#
_symmetry.space_group_name_H-M   'P 1'
#
loop_
_entity.id
_entity.type
_entity.pdbx_description
1 polymer ?
#
loop_
_entity_poly.entity_id
_entity_poly.type
_entity_poly.pdbx_seq_one_letter_code
_entity_poly.pdbx_strand_id
1 'polypeptide(L)' 'MVQLVPNLLRQEVARLAEQDARIDGRDRFEGRDFTLETDCLYNAEGSAKVTMGKTVVYA' A
#
# COMPACT_ATOMS: atom_id res chain seq x y z
N MET A 1 5.94 5.16 17.75
CA MET A 1 4.84 4.47 18.46
C MET A 1 4.74 3.05 17.93
N VAL A 2 4.84 2.03 18.78
CA VAL A 2 4.59 0.64 18.37
C VAL A 2 3.08 0.46 18.27
N GLN A 3 2.59 0.19 17.07
CA GLN A 3 1.19 -0.15 16.82
C GLN A 3 0.94 -1.56 17.35
N LEU A 4 0.11 -1.69 18.39
CA LEU A 4 -0.32 -2.99 18.89
C LEU A 4 -1.36 -3.56 17.93
N VAL A 5 -0.99 -4.58 17.16
CA VAL A 5 -1.94 -5.29 16.29
C VAL A 5 -2.72 -6.31 17.13
N PRO A 6 -4.06 -6.34 17.09
CA PRO A 6 -4.84 -7.35 17.79
C PRO A 6 -4.54 -8.77 17.28
N ASN A 7 -4.53 -9.76 18.19
CA ASN A 7 -4.28 -11.15 17.81
C ASN A 7 -5.35 -11.72 16.87
N LEU A 8 -6.62 -11.33 17.05
CA LEU A 8 -7.70 -11.71 16.16
C LEU A 8 -7.46 -11.23 14.71
N LEU A 9 -6.96 -10.00 14.55
CA LEU A 9 -6.62 -9.46 13.22
C LEU A 9 -5.48 -10.25 12.57
N ARG A 10 -4.46 -10.65 13.35
CA ARG A 10 -3.37 -11.49 12.83
C ARG A 10 -3.87 -12.85 12.36
N GLN A 11 -4.73 -13.50 13.14
CA GLN A 11 -5.31 -14.80 12.81
C GLN A 11 -6.15 -14.73 11.53
N GLU A 12 -6.96 -13.68 11.38
CA GLU A 12 -7.79 -13.52 10.18
C GLU A 12 -6.95 -13.26 8.93
N VAL A 13 -5.92 -12.41 9.01
CA VAL A 13 -5.02 -12.17 7.87
C VAL A 13 -4.26 -13.45 7.48
N ALA A 14 -3.87 -14.28 8.44
CA ALA A 14 -3.24 -15.58 8.17
C ALA A 14 -4.21 -16.52 7.44
N ARG A 15 -5.46 -16.62 7.91
CA ARG A 15 -6.51 -17.44 7.29
C ARG A 15 -6.80 -17.01 5.84
N LEU A 16 -6.84 -15.70 5.57
CA LEU A 16 -7.04 -15.19 4.21
C LEU A 16 -5.86 -15.56 3.30
N ALA A 17 -4.63 -15.49 3.80
CA ALA A 17 -3.44 -15.82 3.03
C ALA A 17 -3.38 -17.31 2.63
N GLU A 18 -3.93 -18.22 3.45
CA GLU A 18 -4.08 -19.65 3.10
C GLU A 18 -5.04 -19.88 1.93
N GLN A 19 -5.91 -18.90 1.64
CA GLN A 19 -6.91 -18.93 0.57
C GLN A 19 -6.49 -18.06 -0.63
N ASP A 20 -5.21 -17.68 -0.71
CA ASP A 20 -4.64 -16.72 -1.66
C ASP A 20 -5.37 -15.36 -1.71
N ALA A 21 -6.08 -15.01 -0.64
CA ALA A 21 -6.85 -13.77 -0.50
C ALA A 21 -6.15 -12.74 0.40
N ARG A 22 -6.55 -11.47 0.27
CA ARG A 22 -6.06 -10.35 1.08
C ARG A 22 -7.23 -9.59 1.70
N ILE A 23 -6.98 -8.88 2.80
CA ILE A 23 -8.02 -8.12 3.54
C ILE A 23 -8.69 -7.01 2.71
N ASP A 24 -8.01 -6.56 1.66
CA ASP A 24 -8.47 -5.57 0.70
C ASP A 24 -9.00 -6.19 -0.60
N GLY A 25 -9.24 -7.51 -0.63
CA GLY A 25 -9.86 -8.23 -1.74
C GLY A 25 -8.94 -8.53 -2.92
N ARG A 26 -7.67 -8.10 -2.86
CA ARG A 26 -6.67 -8.35 -3.90
C ARG A 26 -6.20 -9.79 -3.95
N ASP A 27 -5.74 -10.23 -5.12
CA ASP A 27 -5.03 -11.49 -5.27
C ASP A 27 -3.66 -11.44 -4.59
N ARG A 28 -3.10 -12.62 -4.30
CA ARG A 28 -1.79 -12.78 -3.66
C ARG A 28 -0.66 -11.96 -4.29
N PHE A 29 -0.64 -11.87 -5.62
CA PHE A 29 0.42 -11.21 -6.40
C PHE A 29 0.00 -9.87 -7.02
N GLU A 30 -1.22 -9.43 -6.77
CA GLU A 30 -1.73 -8.18 -7.30
C GLU A 30 -1.12 -7.00 -6.55
N GLY A 31 -0.70 -5.95 -7.28
CA GLY A 31 -0.28 -4.68 -6.68
C GLY A 31 -1.46 -3.93 -6.08
N ARG A 32 -1.21 -2.91 -5.24
CA ARG A 32 -2.25 -1.92 -4.95
C ARG A 32 -2.36 -0.98 -6.13
N ASP A 33 -3.56 -0.42 -6.34
CA ASP A 33 -3.74 0.68 -7.29
C ASP A 33 -2.73 1.79 -7.03
N PHE A 34 -2.20 2.35 -8.12
CA PHE A 34 -1.27 3.46 -8.03
C PHE A 34 -1.56 4.56 -9.06
N THR A 35 -1.18 5.78 -8.69
CA THR A 35 -1.18 6.95 -9.57
C THR A 35 0.20 7.60 -9.54
N LEU A 36 0.61 8.13 -10.69
CA LEU A 36 1.87 8.85 -10.86
C LEU A 36 1.56 10.27 -11.35
N GLU A 37 2.09 11.26 -10.64
CA GLU A 37 2.07 12.66 -11.03
C GLU A 37 3.52 13.12 -11.16
N THR A 38 3.95 13.51 -12.36
CA THR A 38 5.29 14.02 -12.65
C THR A 38 5.31 15.54 -12.70
N ASP A 39 6.46 16.14 -12.44
CA ASP A 39 6.63 17.61 -12.41
C ASP A 39 5.72 18.31 -11.38
N CYS A 40 5.49 17.64 -10.24
CA CYS A 40 4.61 18.11 -9.18
C CYS A 40 5.28 19.09 -8.18
N LEU A 41 6.61 19.18 -8.19
CA LEU A 41 7.39 20.05 -7.31
C LEU A 41 8.08 21.15 -8.13
N TYR A 42 7.60 22.38 -7.98
CA TYR A 42 8.01 23.54 -8.78
C TYR A 42 9.50 23.91 -8.66
N ASN A 43 10.18 23.47 -7.60
CA ASN A 43 11.57 23.80 -7.29
C ASN A 43 12.53 22.64 -7.54
N ALA A 44 12.03 21.46 -7.93
CA ALA A 44 12.86 20.31 -8.25
C ALA A 44 13.23 20.32 -9.74
N GLU A 45 14.43 19.86 -10.09
CA GLU A 45 14.84 19.69 -11.49
C GLU A 45 14.02 18.59 -12.21
N GLY A 46 13.54 17.62 -11.44
CA GLY A 46 12.55 16.62 -11.83
C GLY A 46 11.88 16.09 -10.57
N SER A 47 10.59 15.77 -10.66
CA SER A 47 9.84 15.27 -9.50
C SER A 47 8.75 14.28 -9.86
N ALA A 48 8.44 13.40 -8.91
CA ALA A 48 7.34 12.46 -8.99
C ALA A 48 6.65 12.29 -7.65
N LYS A 49 5.32 12.36 -7.66
CA LYS A 49 4.45 11.93 -6.57
C LYS A 49 3.81 10.60 -6.95
N VAL A 50 4.15 9.56 -6.19
CA VAL A 50 3.59 8.22 -6.34
C VAL A 50 2.61 7.98 -5.20
N THR A 51 1.34 7.72 -5.54
CA THR A 51 0.34 7.25 -4.58
C THR A 51 0.09 5.78 -4.86
N MET A 52 0.31 4.90 -3.88
CA MET A 52 0.05 3.46 -3.99
C MET A 52 -0.84 3.02 -2.81
N GLY A 53 -2.12 2.79 -3.09
CA GLY A 53 -3.15 2.69 -2.06
C GLY A 53 -3.13 3.91 -1.14
N LYS A 54 -2.87 3.70 0.16
CA LYS A 54 -2.77 4.79 1.16
C LYS A 54 -1.35 5.34 1.34
N THR A 55 -0.36 4.78 0.65
CA THR A 55 1.04 5.19 0.75
C THR A 55 1.30 6.29 -0.27
N VAL A 56 1.87 7.42 0.16
CA VAL A 56 2.27 8.52 -0.73
C VAL A 56 3.76 8.78 -0.56
N VAL A 57 4.48 8.83 -1.68
CA VAL A 57 5.92 9.10 -1.72
C VAL A 57 6.19 10.21 -2.73
N TYR A 58 7.12 11.11 -2.38
CA TYR A 58 7.68 12.10 -3.28
C TYR A 58 9.14 11.76 -3.55
N ALA A 59 9.55 11.82 -4.80
CA ALA A 59 10.92 11.62 -5.28
C ALA A 59 11.33 12.79 -6.19
#